data_AF-A0A842INM9-F1
#
_entry.id   AF-A0A842INM9-F1
#
_cell.length_a   1.000
_cell.length_b   1.000
_cell.length_c   1.000
_cell.angle_alpha   90.00
_cell.angle_beta   90.00
_cell.angle_gamma   90.00
#
_symmetry.space_group_name_H-M   'P 1'
#
loop_
_entity.id
_entity.type
_entity.pdbx_description
1 polymer ?
#
loop_
_entity_poly.entity_id
_entity_poly.type
_entity_poly.pdbx_seq_one_letter_code
_entity_poly.pdbx_strand_id
1 'polypeptide(L)'
;MIRKGMKLYSILFGACPKCHLESMYTVKNPYVLSDTLKINEKCSHCSTKYRMEPSFFYGSMYVSYGVGVAFAVAAFITSFVIFESSILLAFISIVLTLIGFMPIIMRLSRNIWINLFMSYDKALARKAKNAASNNVNA
;
A
#
# COMPACT_ATOMS: atom_id res chain seq x y z
N MET A 1 3.84 2.27 -17.32
CA MET A 1 3.80 3.56 -16.57
C MET A 1 2.52 3.62 -15.73
N ILE A 2 2.64 3.57 -14.40
CA ILE A 2 1.49 3.68 -13.50
C ILE A 2 1.12 5.17 -13.37
N ARG A 3 -0.03 5.58 -13.93
CA ARG A 3 -0.45 6.99 -13.96
C ARG A 3 -1.30 7.37 -12.74
N LYS A 4 -1.13 8.60 -12.24
CA LYS A 4 -2.02 9.21 -11.23
C LYS A 4 -3.47 9.13 -11.72
N GLY A 5 -4.33 8.43 -10.98
CA GLY A 5 -5.75 8.20 -11.30
C GLY A 5 -6.16 6.73 -11.39
N MET A 6 -5.20 5.80 -11.49
CA MET A 6 -5.46 4.37 -11.37
C MET A 6 -5.48 3.93 -9.91
N LYS A 7 -6.40 3.03 -9.53
CA LYS A 7 -6.43 2.40 -8.19
C LYS A 7 -5.10 1.72 -7.83
N LEU A 8 -4.39 1.18 -8.82
CA LEU A 8 -3.10 0.54 -8.59
C LEU A 8 -2.03 1.51 -8.07
N TYR A 9 -2.14 2.80 -8.39
CA TYR A 9 -1.19 3.82 -7.95
C TYR A 9 -1.28 4.06 -6.43
N SER A 10 -2.48 4.28 -5.89
CA SER A 10 -2.68 4.42 -4.45
C SER A 10 -2.31 3.15 -3.69
N ILE A 11 -2.57 1.98 -4.28
CA ILE A 11 -2.25 0.69 -3.68
C ILE A 11 -0.74 0.51 -3.48
N LEU A 12 0.04 0.74 -4.55
CA LEU A 12 1.50 0.54 -4.54
C LEU A 12 2.25 1.62 -3.77
N PHE A 13 1.85 2.88 -3.92
CA PHE A 13 2.58 4.01 -3.33
C PHE A 13 2.03 4.46 -1.96
N GLY A 14 0.93 3.87 -1.48
CA GLY A 14 0.27 4.33 -0.25
C GLY A 14 -0.26 5.76 -0.35
N ALA A 15 -0.62 6.19 -1.56
CA ALA A 15 -1.15 7.52 -1.80
C ALA A 15 -2.63 7.60 -1.38
N CYS A 16 -3.10 8.81 -1.09
CA CYS A 16 -4.51 9.09 -0.76
C CYS A 16 -5.46 8.41 -1.76
N PRO A 17 -6.35 7.50 -1.35
CA PRO A 17 -7.20 6.72 -2.27
C PRO A 17 -8.19 7.59 -3.06
N LYS A 18 -8.47 8.81 -2.58
CA LYS A 18 -9.41 9.75 -3.20
C LYS A 18 -8.73 10.70 -4.19
N CYS A 19 -7.62 11.34 -3.81
CA CYS A 19 -7.00 12.40 -4.61
C CYS A 19 -5.63 12.04 -5.22
N HIS A 20 -4.93 11.03 -4.71
CA HIS A 20 -3.56 10.63 -5.11
C HIS A 20 -2.49 11.74 -5.00
N LEU A 21 -2.74 12.83 -4.25
CA LEU A 21 -1.82 13.97 -4.18
C LEU A 21 -0.74 13.81 -3.11
N GLU A 22 -1.02 13.10 -2.03
CA GLU A 22 -0.08 12.87 -0.92
C GLU A 22 -0.05 11.41 -0.47
N SER A 23 0.95 11.07 0.34
CA SER A 23 1.05 9.79 1.05
C SER A 23 0.13 9.80 2.28
N MET A 24 -0.60 8.71 2.49
CA MET A 24 -1.41 8.51 3.69
C MET A 24 -0.53 8.26 4.93
N TYR A 25 0.64 7.67 4.75
CA TYR A 25 1.58 7.32 5.82
C TYR A 25 2.43 8.51 6.25
N THR A 26 2.68 8.63 7.55
CA THR A 26 3.58 9.65 8.13
C THR A 26 5.03 9.43 7.68
N VAL A 27 5.46 8.17 7.63
CA VAL A 27 6.81 7.76 7.20
C VAL A 27 6.70 7.00 5.88
N LYS A 28 7.37 7.48 4.83
CA LYS A 28 7.35 6.82 3.51
C LYS A 28 8.07 5.47 3.51
N ASN A 29 9.13 5.31 4.31
CA ASN A 29 9.86 4.05 4.40
C ASN A 29 9.07 2.98 5.18
N PRO A 30 8.70 1.84 4.57
CA PRO A 30 8.01 0.75 5.25
C PRO A 30 8.88 0.00 6.27
N TYR A 31 10.20 0.08 6.20
CA TYR A 31 11.10 -0.65 7.09
C TYR A 31 11.29 0.01 8.47
N VAL A 32 10.70 1.18 8.69
CA VAL A 32 10.61 1.79 10.03
C VAL A 32 9.47 1.12 10.78
N LEU A 33 9.76 0.03 11.48
CA LEU A 33 8.78 -0.89 12.08
C LEU A 33 7.78 -0.20 13.03
N SER A 34 8.25 0.76 13.83
CA SER A 34 7.41 1.54 14.77
C SER A 34 6.32 2.36 14.07
N ASP A 35 6.62 2.89 12.89
CA ASP A 35 5.73 3.80 12.14
C ASP A 35 5.21 3.15 10.85
N THR A 36 5.41 1.85 10.65
CA THR A 36 5.06 1.16 9.40
C THR A 36 3.59 1.33 9.07
N LEU A 37 2.70 1.28 10.07
CA LEU A 37 1.25 1.40 9.88
C LEU A 37 0.70 2.76 10.34
N LYS A 38 1.58 3.71 10.66
CA LYS A 38 1.16 5.03 11.14
C LYS A 38 0.68 5.89 9.97
N ILE A 39 -0.61 6.19 10.01
CA ILE A 39 -1.31 7.02 9.02
C ILE A 39 -1.67 8.37 9.63
N ASN A 40 -1.63 9.40 8.79
CA ASN A 40 -2.16 10.73 9.09
C ASN A 40 -3.66 10.65 9.40
N GLU A 41 -4.22 11.63 10.12
CA GLU A 41 -5.64 11.62 10.43
C GLU A 41 -6.52 11.96 9.23
N LYS A 42 -6.11 12.98 8.47
CA LYS A 42 -6.81 13.53 7.32
C LYS A 42 -5.84 13.89 6.21
N CYS A 43 -6.37 13.95 5.00
CA CYS A 43 -5.63 14.42 3.85
C CYS A 43 -5.42 15.94 3.87
N SER A 44 -4.21 16.44 3.64
CA SER A 44 -3.98 17.89 3.60
C SER A 44 -4.59 18.56 2.35
N HIS A 45 -4.77 17.80 1.27
CA HIS A 45 -5.26 18.34 -0.01
C HIS A 45 -6.78 18.20 -0.22
N CYS A 46 -7.36 17.05 0.16
CA CYS A 46 -8.78 16.78 -0.05
C CYS A 46 -9.56 16.55 1.25
N SER A 47 -8.92 16.73 2.41
CA SER A 47 -9.51 16.63 3.75
C SER A 47 -10.19 15.30 4.06
N THR A 48 -9.95 14.27 3.24
CA THR A 48 -10.46 12.91 3.46
C THR A 48 -9.87 12.35 4.76
N LYS A 49 -10.73 11.93 5.69
CA LYS A 49 -10.32 11.29 6.94
C LYS A 49 -9.82 9.86 6.65
N TYR A 50 -8.56 9.58 6.96
CA TYR A 50 -7.95 8.26 6.79
C TYR A 50 -8.21 7.34 7.97
N ARG A 51 -8.39 7.91 9.17
CA ARG A 51 -8.73 7.21 10.40
C ARG A 51 -10.17 6.68 10.32
N MET A 52 -10.31 5.53 9.68
CA MET A 52 -11.42 4.61 9.85
C MET A 52 -11.21 3.85 11.16
N GLU A 53 -12.28 3.37 11.79
CA GLU A 53 -12.24 2.73 13.10
C GLU A 53 -11.14 1.66 13.19
N PRO A 54 -10.47 1.47 14.34
CA PRO A 54 -9.40 0.47 14.47
C PRO A 54 -9.82 -0.92 14.01
N SER A 55 -11.09 -1.27 14.25
CA SER A 55 -11.76 -2.50 13.83
C SER A 55 -11.83 -2.68 12.29
N PHE A 56 -11.91 -1.59 11.53
CA PHE A 56 -11.95 -1.63 10.07
C PHE A 56 -10.69 -2.29 9.48
N PHE A 57 -9.56 -2.22 10.19
CA PHE A 57 -8.32 -2.80 9.71
C PHE A 57 -8.18 -4.31 9.96
N TYR A 58 -9.09 -4.96 10.69
CA TYR A 58 -9.11 -6.43 10.77
C TYR A 58 -9.30 -7.07 9.39
N GLY A 59 -10.07 -6.45 8.50
CA GLY A 59 -10.20 -6.91 7.11
C GLY A 59 -8.87 -6.91 6.34
N SER A 60 -7.99 -5.93 6.61
CA SER A 60 -6.66 -5.88 5.99
C SER A 60 -5.73 -7.01 6.42
N MET A 61 -6.00 -7.65 7.57
CA MET A 61 -5.29 -8.85 8.01
C MET A 61 -5.60 -10.05 7.10
N TYR A 62 -6.87 -10.25 6.72
CA TYR A 62 -7.25 -11.31 5.77
C TYR A 62 -6.65 -11.09 4.38
N VAL A 63 -6.61 -9.84 3.91
CA VAL A 63 -5.92 -9.50 2.65
C VAL A 63 -4.42 -9.82 2.75
N SER A 64 -3.81 -9.62 3.91
CA SER A 64 -2.38 -9.93 4.12
C SER A 64 -2.05 -11.39 3.92
N TYR A 65 -2.98 -12.29 4.22
CA TYR A 65 -2.81 -13.71 3.92
C TYR A 65 -2.70 -13.96 2.41
N GLY A 66 -3.64 -13.42 1.62
CA GLY A 66 -3.61 -13.56 0.15
C GLY A 66 -2.36 -12.93 -0.48
N VAL A 67 -1.94 -11.75 -0.01
CA VAL A 67 -0.71 -11.10 -0.47
C VAL A 67 0.51 -11.92 -0.07
N GLY A 68 0.58 -12.43 1.16
CA GLY A 68 1.67 -13.29 1.63
C GLY A 68 1.80 -14.57 0.80
N VAL A 69 0.69 -15.23 0.47
CA VAL A 69 0.67 -16.40 -0.43
C VAL A 69 1.23 -16.03 -1.80
N ALA A 70 0.86 -14.88 -2.37
CA ALA A 70 1.39 -14.44 -3.67
C ALA A 70 2.93 -14.26 -3.63
N PHE A 71 3.47 -13.69 -2.54
CA PHE A 71 4.93 -13.58 -2.36
C PHE A 71 5.60 -14.95 -2.18
N ALA A 72 4.99 -15.86 -1.41
CA ALA A 72 5.51 -17.21 -1.21
C ALA A 72 5.55 -18.00 -2.53
N VAL A 73 4.48 -17.96 -3.32
CA VAL A 73 4.42 -18.60 -4.64
C VAL A 73 5.45 -18.00 -5.59
N ALA A 74 5.61 -16.67 -5.60
CA ALA A 74 6.63 -16.02 -6.42
C ALA A 74 8.05 -16.44 -6.02
N ALA A 75 8.35 -16.53 -4.72
CA ALA A 75 9.64 -17.00 -4.21
C ALA A 75 9.90 -18.46 -4.58
N PHE A 76 8.88 -19.32 -4.46
CA PHE A 76 8.97 -20.72 -4.84
C PHE A 76 9.24 -20.88 -6.34
N ILE A 77 8.47 -20.22 -7.21
CA ILE A 77 8.66 -20.29 -8.66
C ILE A 77 10.06 -19.78 -9.01
N THR A 78 10.49 -18.66 -8.43
CA THR A 78 11.82 -18.10 -8.69
C THR A 78 12.91 -19.10 -8.28
N SER A 79 12.86 -19.65 -7.07
CA SER A 79 13.91 -20.55 -6.57
C SER A 79 13.89 -21.92 -7.25
N PHE A 80 12.72 -22.56 -7.34
CA PHE A 80 12.61 -23.96 -7.76
C PHE A 80 12.49 -24.12 -9.27
N VAL A 81 11.78 -23.23 -9.96
CA VAL A 81 11.53 -23.35 -11.41
C VAL A 81 12.61 -22.64 -12.23
N ILE A 82 13.06 -21.46 -11.81
CA ILE A 82 14.06 -20.69 -12.58
C ILE A 82 15.49 -21.08 -12.21
N PHE A 83 15.78 -21.20 -10.92
CA PHE A 83 17.13 -21.56 -10.44
C PHE A 83 17.33 -23.07 -10.26
N GLU A 84 16.31 -23.90 -10.52
CA GLU A 84 16.34 -25.37 -10.36
C GLU A 84 16.94 -25.83 -9.01
N SER A 85 16.72 -25.02 -7.96
CA SER A 85 17.28 -25.27 -6.64
C SER A 85 16.62 -26.47 -5.95
N SER A 86 17.29 -27.02 -4.94
CA SER A 86 16.72 -28.09 -4.12
C SER A 86 15.48 -27.62 -3.34
N ILE A 87 14.61 -28.55 -2.97
CA ILE A 87 13.36 -28.26 -2.24
C ILE A 87 13.63 -27.49 -0.92
N LEU A 88 14.76 -27.78 -0.26
CA LEU A 88 15.18 -27.16 0.99
C LEU A 88 15.56 -25.69 0.75
N LEU A 89 16.31 -25.40 -0.32
CA LEU A 89 16.67 -24.03 -0.70
C LEU A 89 15.44 -23.22 -1.10
N ALA A 90 14.49 -23.82 -1.83
CA ALA A 90 13.23 -23.17 -2.16
C ALA A 90 12.42 -22.82 -0.90
N PHE A 91 12.38 -23.70 0.11
CA PHE A 91 11.73 -23.41 1.38
C PHE A 91 12.41 -22.26 2.15
N ILE A 92 13.74 -22.26 2.23
CA ILE A 92 14.50 -21.17 2.85
C ILE A 92 14.22 -19.85 2.12
N SER A 93 14.19 -19.85 0.79
CA SER A 93 13.88 -18.68 -0.04
C SER A 93 12.50 -18.09 0.28
N ILE A 94 11.48 -18.94 0.44
CA ILE A 94 10.14 -18.50 0.84
C ILE A 94 10.18 -17.82 2.21
N VAL A 95 10.80 -18.45 3.21
CA VAL A 95 10.88 -17.91 4.58
C VAL A 95 11.60 -16.57 4.59
N LEU A 96 12.76 -16.47 3.92
CA LEU A 96 13.52 -15.23 3.81
C LEU A 96 12.70 -14.13 3.10
N THR A 97 11.96 -14.49 2.05
CA THR A 97 11.09 -13.53 1.34
C THR A 97 9.98 -13.04 2.25
N LEU A 98 9.28 -13.92 2.96
CA LEU A 98 8.18 -13.50 3.84
C LEU A 98 8.66 -12.61 4.99
N ILE A 99 9.80 -12.93 5.61
CA ILE A 99 10.39 -12.11 6.68
C ILE A 99 10.88 -10.77 6.12
N GLY A 100 11.64 -10.77 5.03
CA GLY A 100 12.21 -9.57 4.43
C GLY A 100 11.17 -8.62 3.84
N PHE A 101 10.07 -9.16 3.31
CA PHE A 101 8.97 -8.37 2.75
C PHE A 101 7.80 -8.17 3.71
N MET A 102 7.90 -8.64 4.97
CA MET A 102 6.86 -8.47 5.99
C MET A 102 6.30 -7.04 6.09
N PRO A 103 7.11 -5.96 6.23
CA PRO A 103 6.56 -4.60 6.31
C PRO A 103 5.87 -4.14 5.02
N ILE A 104 6.32 -4.65 3.87
CA ILE A 104 5.72 -4.35 2.57
C ILE A 104 4.37 -5.05 2.44
N ILE A 105 4.28 -6.34 2.78
CA ILE A 105 3.04 -7.12 2.76
C ILE A 105 1.99 -6.45 3.66
N MET A 106 2.39 -6.03 4.88
CA MET A 106 1.48 -5.33 5.80
C MET A 106 0.94 -4.01 5.24
N ARG A 107 1.80 -3.18 4.63
CA ARG A 107 1.35 -1.91 4.02
C ARG A 107 0.49 -2.14 2.79
N LEU A 108 0.92 -3.02 1.89
CA LEU A 108 0.23 -3.28 0.63
C LEU A 108 -1.17 -3.80 0.89
N SER A 109 -1.33 -4.73 1.83
CA SER A 109 -2.61 -5.30 2.19
C SER A 109 -3.57 -4.27 2.79
N ARG A 110 -3.04 -3.37 3.63
CA ARG A 110 -3.82 -2.23 4.13
C ARG A 110 -4.22 -1.27 3.01
N ASN A 111 -3.32 -0.97 2.08
CA ASN A 111 -3.64 -0.11 0.94
C ASN A 111 -4.68 -0.74 0.01
N ILE A 112 -4.59 -2.04 -0.26
CA ILE A 112 -5.58 -2.81 -1.04
C ILE A 112 -6.93 -2.70 -0.35
N TRP A 113 -7.00 -3.04 0.93
CA TRP A 113 -8.24 -2.99 1.70
C TRP A 113 -8.88 -1.60 1.65
N ILE A 114 -8.12 -0.55 1.96
CA ILE A 114 -8.60 0.84 1.89
C ILE A 114 -9.13 1.18 0.50
N ASN A 115 -8.47 0.76 -0.58
CA ASN A 115 -8.89 1.05 -1.95
C ASN A 115 -10.12 0.27 -2.43
N LEU A 116 -10.49 -0.83 -1.75
CA LEU A 116 -11.74 -1.53 -1.98
C LEU A 116 -12.93 -0.69 -1.48
N PHE A 117 -12.78 0.00 -0.35
CA PHE A 117 -13.83 0.82 0.25
C PHE A 117 -13.79 2.30 -0.18
N MET A 118 -12.61 2.81 -0.53
CA MET A 118 -12.42 4.17 -1.02
C MET A 118 -11.90 4.14 -2.46
N SER A 119 -12.75 4.56 -3.39
CA SER A 119 -12.39 4.74 -4.79
C SER A 119 -11.93 6.15 -5.10
N TYR A 120 -11.04 6.27 -6.08
CA TYR A 120 -10.55 7.54 -6.63
C TYR A 120 -11.70 8.40 -7.14
N ASP A 121 -11.69 9.68 -6.74
CA ASP A 121 -12.69 10.66 -7.13
C ASP A 121 -12.01 11.77 -7.94
N LYS A 122 -12.31 11.80 -9.24
CA LYS A 122 -11.74 12.76 -10.19
C LYS A 122 -12.12 14.21 -9.87
N ALA A 123 -13.33 14.46 -9.39
CA ALA A 123 -13.81 15.81 -9.08
C ALA A 123 -13.11 16.35 -7.83
N LEU A 124 -13.01 15.53 -6.78
CA LEU A 124 -12.25 15.84 -5.56
C LEU A 124 -10.77 16.04 -5.86
N ALA A 125 -10.17 15.19 -6.70
CA ALA A 125 -8.77 15.33 -7.10
C ALA A 125 -8.52 16.64 -7.88
N ARG A 126 -9.44 17.05 -8.76
CA ARG A 126 -9.33 18.30 -9.51
C ARG A 126 -9.50 19.51 -8.59
N LYS A 127 -10.49 19.49 -7.68
CA LYS A 127 -10.69 20.55 -6.69
C LYS A 127 -9.45 20.72 -5.79
N ALA A 128 -8.90 19.62 -5.31
CA ALA A 128 -7.70 19.61 -4.47
C ALA A 128 -6.46 20.14 -5.20
N LYS A 129 -6.30 19.83 -6.50
CA LYS A 129 -5.24 20.43 -7.34
C LYS A 129 -5.40 21.93 -7.53
N ASN A 130 -6.62 22.39 -7.79
CA ASN A 130 -6.90 23.82 -8.00
C ASN A 130 -6.68 24.63 -6.72
N ALA A 131 -7.08 24.09 -5.56
CA ALA A 131 -6.83 24.72 -4.26
C ALA A 131 -5.32 24.82 -3.96
N ALA A 132 -4.54 23.78 -4.30
CA ALA A 132 -3.09 23.83 -4.17
C ALA A 132 -2.42 24.83 -5.13
N SER A 133 -2.97 25.03 -6.33
CA SER A 133 -2.45 26.02 -7.29
C SER A 133 -2.78 27.46 -6.89
N ASN A 134 -3.94 27.72 -6.28
CA ASN A 134 -4.33 29.06 -5.85
C ASN A 134 -3.50 29.57 -4.67
N ASN A 135 -3.04 28.68 -3.78
CA ASN A 135 -2.15 29.05 -2.67
C ASN A 135 -0.70 29.34 -3.10
N VAL A 136 -0.32 29.06 -4.35
CA VAL A 136 1.01 29.40 -4.90
C VAL A 136 1.00 30.78 -5.59
N ASN A 137 -0.19 31.27 -5.97
CA ASN A 137 -0.38 32.55 -6.64
C ASN A 137 -0.91 33.65 -5.71
N ALA A 138 -0.89 33.42 -4.39
CA ALA A 138 -1.32 34.35 -3.35
C ALA A 138 -0.13 34.70 -2.45
#